data_AF-A0A2S8X2I9-F1
#
_entry.id   AF-A0A2S8X2I9-F1
#
_cell.length_a   1.000
_cell.length_b   1.000
_cell.length_c   1.000
_cell.angle_alpha   90.00
_cell.angle_beta   90.00
_cell.angle_gamma   90.00
#
_symmetry.space_group_name_H-M   'P 1'
#
loop_
_entity.id
_entity.type
_entity.pdbx_description
1 polymer ?
#
loop_
_entity_poly.entity_id
_entity_poly.type
_entity_poly.pdbx_seq_one_letter_code
_entity_poly.pdbx_strand_id
1 'polypeptide(L)'
;MKVALYVCRVGEGWSLVLSLDIRVDVTWWLEGGSGRHVLRWLLLDQALPLSQASWLVEHFERERDMDKWGQHEWQSYLARKLDVYELTSGEVEARKGVAGKAGSVAVRRIQVGGIPEPYPAGQWAHLEQDAALLAERISGRQLLAAEAEALLADTAQPPREWRAAAQLARLHGRLSITAALEGPATRRRHAWLGRARSAPRCHRCGSEARQRVPCAACGLAACAYCEACLALGRSRACALLLRSAAQGAVPRRGEAPRGTALAPTGGGLARWGLSAAQSAAAAAALAFLARPPAGDGPGRFLLWAVTGAGKTEMIFPLLQHTLDRGGRALVATPRRDVVLELAPRLAKAFPDTSLATLYGGSDERWKDAQLTLATTHQLMRFYQGFDLVIIDELDAFPYHNDPMLAHAAASSCKPDGNFVYLSATPPARLQREAAQGKLTHAKVPVRFHRHPLPVPRLIKMVTVAECIKKRNLPSALRTNIQISLKRDAQVFVFVTRIAQIEAFVNLMRRTFPGIHIEGTSSQDPDRASKVIAFRERTIRLLVTTTILERGVTIPRSDVFILDADNGLFDEASLVQMAGRAGRSMDDPAGRVVFASSRRTRSQVKAVAQIRKMNTIARRKGYLHPPSQT
;
A
#
# COMPACT_ATOMS: atom_id res chain seq x y z
N MET A 1 10.09 -23.71 6.40
CA MET A 1 11.49 -24.13 6.42
C MET A 1 11.96 -24.32 7.86
N LYS A 2 13.13 -24.95 8.01
CA LYS A 2 13.87 -25.09 9.26
C LYS A 2 15.20 -24.33 9.14
N VAL A 3 15.76 -23.92 10.28
CA VAL A 3 17.00 -23.14 10.41
C VAL A 3 17.79 -23.65 11.60
N ALA A 4 19.10 -23.38 11.61
CA ALA A 4 19.92 -23.65 12.78
C ALA A 4 19.69 -22.57 13.86
N LEU A 5 19.89 -22.93 15.12
CA LEU A 5 19.83 -22.03 16.27
C LEU A 5 21.06 -22.29 17.13
N TYR A 6 21.80 -21.23 17.45
CA TYR A 6 22.95 -21.31 18.32
C TYR A 6 22.96 -20.13 19.30
N VAL A 7 23.80 -20.24 20.31
CA VAL A 7 24.09 -19.17 21.23
C VAL A 7 25.56 -18.81 21.14
N CYS A 8 25.87 -17.51 21.17
CA CYS A 8 27.23 -17.02 21.28
C CYS A 8 27.34 -15.99 22.40
N ARG A 9 28.54 -15.93 22.99
CA ARG A 9 28.92 -14.93 23.99
C ARG A 9 30.07 -14.09 23.45
N VAL A 10 29.83 -12.78 23.35
CA VAL A 10 30.83 -11.79 22.98
C VAL A 10 30.91 -10.76 24.11
N GLY A 11 32.05 -10.68 24.79
CA GLY A 11 32.19 -9.90 26.02
C GLY A 11 31.22 -10.37 27.12
N GLU A 12 30.51 -9.44 27.77
CA GLU A 12 29.47 -9.75 28.76
C GLU A 12 28.11 -10.10 28.13
N GLY A 13 28.06 -10.18 26.79
CA GLY A 13 26.84 -10.30 26.03
C GLY A 13 26.52 -11.73 25.57
N TRP A 14 25.55 -12.41 26.19
CA TRP A 14 24.90 -13.57 25.58
C TRP A 14 23.89 -13.14 24.51
N SER A 15 23.96 -13.79 23.35
CA SER A 15 23.03 -13.61 22.23
C SER A 15 22.58 -14.96 21.69
N LEU A 16 21.27 -15.12 21.50
CA LEU A 16 20.70 -16.24 20.77
C LEU A 16 20.53 -15.85 19.30
N VAL A 17 20.99 -16.70 18.38
CA VAL A 17 21.07 -16.37 16.96
C VAL A 17 20.56 -17.54 16.13
N LEU A 18 19.62 -17.25 15.22
CA LEU A 18 19.22 -18.20 14.16
C LEU A 18 20.17 -18.09 12.96
N SER A 19 20.38 -19.16 12.21
CA SER A 19 21.21 -19.16 11.00
C SER A 19 20.56 -19.89 9.83
N LEU A 20 20.66 -19.30 8.63
CA LEU A 20 20.27 -19.97 7.38
C LEU A 20 21.33 -20.95 6.88
N ASP A 21 22.58 -20.77 7.29
CA ASP A 21 23.71 -21.65 6.99
C ASP A 21 24.75 -21.55 8.10
N ILE A 22 24.78 -22.56 8.97
CA ILE A 22 25.61 -22.55 10.18
C ILE A 22 27.10 -22.51 9.88
N ARG A 23 27.53 -22.99 8.70
CA ARG A 23 28.94 -22.99 8.27
C ARG A 23 29.47 -21.56 8.15
N VAL A 24 28.62 -20.64 7.68
CA VAL A 24 28.95 -19.20 7.58
C VAL A 24 29.15 -18.60 8.96
N ASP A 25 28.27 -18.89 9.91
CA ASP A 25 28.37 -18.38 11.28
C ASP A 25 29.58 -18.93 12.02
N VAL A 26 29.93 -20.21 11.83
CA VAL A 26 31.15 -20.81 12.39
C VAL A 26 32.39 -20.05 11.90
N THR A 27 32.51 -19.86 10.60
CA THR A 27 33.63 -19.12 9.98
C THR A 27 33.69 -17.68 10.49
N TRP A 28 32.54 -16.99 10.53
CA TRP A 28 32.44 -15.61 10.99
C TRP A 28 32.86 -15.44 12.46
N TRP A 29 32.37 -16.30 13.35
CA TRP A 29 32.57 -16.16 14.78
C TRP A 29 33.88 -16.78 15.28
N LEU A 30 34.28 -17.94 14.75
CA LEU A 30 35.37 -18.75 15.30
C LEU A 30 36.67 -18.66 14.48
N GLU A 31 36.59 -18.36 13.18
CA GLU A 31 37.77 -18.25 12.30
C GLU A 31 38.19 -16.79 12.05
N GLY A 32 37.70 -15.87 12.87
CA GLY A 32 38.13 -14.46 12.87
C GLY A 32 37.41 -13.54 11.89
N GLY A 33 36.40 -14.01 11.14
CA GLY A 33 35.65 -13.18 10.19
C GLY A 33 34.95 -11.96 10.81
N SER A 34 34.56 -12.04 12.09
CA SER A 34 33.92 -10.96 12.84
C SER A 34 34.89 -9.95 13.46
N GLY A 35 36.19 -10.30 13.55
CA GLY A 35 37.19 -9.56 14.33
C GLY A 35 36.91 -9.47 15.84
N ARG A 36 35.90 -10.19 16.36
CA ARG A 36 35.50 -10.18 17.77
C ARG A 36 35.91 -11.47 18.46
N HIS A 37 36.40 -11.35 19.70
CA HIS A 37 36.74 -12.51 20.51
C HIS A 37 35.47 -13.15 21.10
N VAL A 38 35.15 -14.36 20.65
CA VAL A 38 34.00 -15.15 21.12
C VAL A 38 34.43 -15.97 22.34
N LEU A 39 33.80 -15.72 23.48
CA LEU A 39 34.13 -16.40 24.75
C LEU A 39 33.49 -17.79 24.85
N ARG A 40 32.28 -17.94 24.32
CA ARG A 40 31.57 -19.22 24.24
C ARG A 40 30.69 -19.25 22.99
N TRP A 41 30.61 -20.41 22.37
CA TRP A 41 29.73 -20.67 21.24
C TRP A 41 29.16 -22.08 21.38
N LEU A 42 27.85 -22.24 21.19
CA LEU A 42 27.19 -23.53 21.30
C LEU A 42 26.01 -23.63 20.34
N LEU A 43 26.04 -24.66 19.49
CA LEU A 43 24.92 -25.04 18.65
C LEU A 43 23.81 -25.67 19.51
N LEU A 44 22.59 -25.14 19.40
CA LEU A 44 21.44 -25.61 20.18
C LEU A 44 20.53 -26.57 19.41
N ASP A 45 20.35 -26.32 18.10
CA ASP A 45 19.59 -27.19 17.20
C ASP A 45 20.00 -26.88 15.75
N GLN A 46 20.13 -27.89 14.89
CA GLN A 46 20.49 -27.70 13.48
C GLN A 46 19.27 -27.45 12.57
N ALA A 47 18.07 -27.83 13.01
CA ALA A 47 16.90 -27.93 12.16
C ALA A 47 15.60 -27.59 12.91
N LEU A 48 15.53 -26.36 13.43
CA LEU A 48 14.35 -25.85 14.12
C LEU A 48 13.42 -25.09 13.15
N PRO A 49 12.08 -25.25 13.22
CA PRO A 49 11.13 -24.41 12.47
C PRO A 49 11.45 -22.91 12.61
N LEU A 50 11.51 -22.20 11.47
CA LEU A 50 11.88 -20.77 11.47
C LEU A 50 11.03 -19.92 12.42
N SER A 51 9.72 -20.20 12.53
CA SER A 51 8.83 -19.48 13.45
C SER A 51 9.21 -19.67 14.92
N GLN A 52 9.67 -20.86 15.29
CA GLN A 52 10.14 -21.16 16.65
C GLN A 52 11.49 -20.51 16.90
N ALA A 53 12.43 -20.65 15.96
CA ALA A 53 13.74 -20.01 16.06
C ALA A 53 13.64 -18.47 16.19
N SER A 54 12.82 -17.83 15.34
CA SER A 54 12.58 -16.38 15.40
C SER A 54 11.99 -15.96 16.74
N TRP A 55 10.96 -16.66 17.23
CA TRP A 55 10.34 -16.34 18.50
C TRP A 55 11.28 -16.53 19.69
N LEU A 56 12.12 -17.58 19.67
CA LEU A 56 13.12 -17.82 20.71
C LEU A 56 14.17 -16.71 20.76
N VAL A 57 14.63 -16.22 19.59
CA VAL A 57 15.56 -15.09 19.50
C VAL A 57 14.93 -13.82 20.08
N GLU A 58 13.66 -13.55 19.77
CA GLU A 58 12.93 -12.38 20.30
C GLU A 58 12.64 -12.46 21.81
N HIS A 59 12.47 -13.67 22.35
CA HIS A 59 12.13 -13.93 23.76
C HIS A 59 13.29 -14.55 24.56
N PHE A 60 14.51 -14.33 24.08
CA PHE A 60 15.71 -14.76 24.76
C PHE A 60 15.90 -13.94 26.05
N GLU A 61 15.91 -14.63 27.18
CA GLU A 61 16.07 -14.01 28.49
C GLU A 61 17.30 -14.61 29.15
N ARG A 62 18.13 -13.73 29.73
CA ARG A 62 19.29 -14.20 30.49
C ARG A 62 18.85 -14.74 31.84
N GLU A 63 19.31 -15.94 32.16
CA GLU A 63 19.10 -16.59 33.44
C GLU A 63 20.38 -16.59 34.28
N ARG A 64 20.24 -16.87 35.57
CA ARG A 64 21.39 -16.92 36.47
C ARG A 64 22.32 -18.07 36.08
N ASP A 65 23.62 -17.85 36.26
CA ASP A 65 24.67 -18.85 36.04
C ASP A 65 24.75 -19.42 34.61
N MET A 66 24.18 -18.74 33.60
CA MET A 66 24.33 -19.15 32.18
C MET A 66 25.78 -19.33 31.73
N ASP A 67 26.70 -18.65 32.39
CA ASP A 67 28.15 -18.76 32.19
C ASP A 67 28.71 -20.14 32.58
N LYS A 68 28.03 -20.87 33.46
CA LYS A 68 28.41 -22.21 33.93
C LYS A 68 27.61 -23.32 33.25
N TRP A 69 26.61 -22.98 32.44
CA TRP A 69 25.75 -23.96 31.81
C TRP A 69 26.53 -24.90 30.87
N GLY A 70 26.21 -26.19 30.98
CA GLY A 70 26.59 -27.23 30.03
C GLY A 70 25.47 -27.50 29.03
N GLN A 71 25.62 -28.57 28.25
CA GLN A 71 24.64 -28.92 27.20
C GLN A 71 23.24 -29.21 27.78
N HIS A 72 23.16 -29.80 28.97
CA HIS A 72 21.89 -30.19 29.59
C HIS A 72 21.04 -28.99 29.99
N GLU A 73 21.64 -27.97 30.62
CA GLU A 73 20.95 -26.75 31.03
C GLU A 73 20.42 -25.98 29.80
N TRP A 74 21.21 -25.93 28.72
CA TRP A 74 20.78 -25.34 27.45
C TRP A 74 19.63 -26.12 26.79
N GLN A 75 19.66 -27.45 26.84
CA GLN A 75 18.55 -28.30 26.38
C GLN A 75 17.27 -28.02 27.18
N SER A 76 17.36 -27.97 28.51
CA SER A 76 16.22 -27.71 29.39
C SER A 76 15.65 -26.30 29.21
N TYR A 77 16.51 -25.29 29.04
CA TYR A 77 16.07 -23.93 28.72
C TYR A 77 15.29 -23.89 27.40
N LEU A 78 15.83 -24.52 26.35
CA LEU A 78 15.21 -24.54 25.03
C LEU A 78 13.87 -25.30 25.04
N ALA A 79 13.83 -26.47 25.70
CA ALA A 79 12.62 -27.28 25.83
C ALA A 79 11.49 -26.48 26.51
N ARG A 80 11.77 -25.84 27.66
CA ARG A 80 10.78 -25.02 28.38
C ARG A 80 10.25 -23.88 27.53
N LYS A 81 11.12 -23.17 26.80
CA LYS A 81 10.69 -22.06 25.93
C LYS A 81 9.87 -22.57 24.73
N LEU A 82 10.25 -23.71 24.14
CA LEU A 82 9.49 -24.33 23.06
C LEU A 82 8.11 -24.82 23.52
N ASP A 83 7.98 -25.36 24.74
CA ASP A 83 6.69 -25.74 25.30
C ASP A 83 5.75 -24.53 25.40
N VAL A 84 6.26 -23.39 25.86
CA VAL A 84 5.49 -22.13 25.88
C VAL A 84 5.06 -21.74 24.47
N TYR A 85 5.97 -21.82 23.48
CA TYR A 85 5.61 -21.57 22.09
C TYR A 85 4.50 -22.52 21.62
N GLU A 86 4.64 -23.83 21.80
CA GLU A 86 3.70 -24.82 21.24
C GLU A 86 2.30 -24.71 21.87
N LEU A 87 2.23 -24.41 23.17
CA LEU A 87 0.98 -24.15 23.89
C LEU A 87 0.28 -22.88 23.40
N THR A 88 1.04 -21.80 23.15
CA THR A 88 0.50 -20.51 22.72
C THR A 88 0.20 -20.46 21.21
N SER A 89 1.00 -21.17 20.41
CA SER A 89 0.86 -21.31 18.95
C SER A 89 -0.20 -22.32 18.54
N GLY A 90 -0.89 -22.98 19.48
CA GLY A 90 -1.92 -23.98 19.21
C GLY A 90 -1.43 -25.24 18.50
N GLU A 91 -0.14 -25.51 18.57
CA GLU A 91 0.48 -26.69 17.97
C GLU A 91 0.09 -27.95 18.73
N VAL A 92 -0.01 -27.87 20.07
CA VAL A 92 -0.38 -29.00 20.93
C VAL A 92 -1.79 -29.51 20.61
N GLU A 93 -2.78 -28.64 20.45
CA GLU A 93 -4.14 -29.09 20.10
C GLU A 93 -4.22 -29.64 18.68
N ALA A 94 -3.50 -29.03 17.74
CA ALA A 94 -3.47 -29.52 16.36
C ALA A 94 -2.85 -30.91 16.26
N ARG A 95 -1.74 -31.19 16.98
CA ARG A 95 -1.15 -32.53 17.04
C ARG A 95 -2.13 -33.55 17.63
N LYS A 96 -2.86 -33.20 18.69
CA LYS A 96 -3.91 -34.07 19.27
C LYS A 96 -5.03 -34.37 18.27
N GLY A 97 -5.42 -33.38 17.45
CA GLY A 97 -6.43 -33.56 16.40
C GLY A 97 -5.96 -34.42 15.23
N VAL A 98 -4.66 -34.40 14.90
CA VAL A 98 -4.06 -35.20 13.82
C VAL A 98 -3.79 -36.64 14.26
N ALA A 99 -3.43 -36.86 15.53
CA ALA A 99 -2.98 -38.15 16.06
C ALA A 99 -4.11 -39.04 16.65
N GLY A 100 -5.35 -38.97 16.13
CA GLY A 100 -6.54 -39.57 16.76
C GLY A 100 -6.32 -40.93 17.48
N LYS A 101 -6.76 -41.02 18.76
CA LYS A 101 -6.80 -42.17 19.70
C LYS A 101 -5.62 -43.18 19.77
N ALA A 102 -4.60 -43.12 18.93
CA ALA A 102 -3.40 -43.93 19.02
C ALA A 102 -2.24 -43.03 19.46
N GLY A 103 -1.98 -43.04 20.77
CA GLY A 103 -0.92 -42.25 21.38
C GLY A 103 0.47 -42.65 20.90
N SER A 104 1.19 -41.68 20.34
CA SER A 104 2.59 -41.48 20.71
C SER A 104 2.91 -39.99 20.58
N VAL A 105 3.36 -39.37 21.68
CA VAL A 105 3.94 -38.04 21.64
C VAL A 105 5.36 -38.25 21.09
N ALA A 106 5.60 -37.89 19.83
CA ALA A 106 6.96 -37.92 19.29
C ALA A 106 7.85 -37.04 20.17
N VAL A 107 8.75 -37.65 20.94
CA VAL A 107 9.70 -36.95 21.80
C VAL A 107 10.65 -36.19 20.88
N ARG A 108 10.63 -34.86 20.97
CA ARG A 108 11.49 -34.01 20.16
C ARG A 108 12.92 -34.15 20.66
N ARG A 109 13.80 -34.68 19.81
CA ARG A 109 15.23 -34.82 20.14
C ARG A 109 15.94 -33.50 19.81
N ILE A 110 16.20 -32.69 20.83
CA ILE A 110 17.05 -31.49 20.71
C ILE A 110 18.50 -31.95 20.75
N GLN A 111 19.28 -31.58 19.74
CA GLN A 111 20.72 -31.86 19.68
C GLN A 111 21.50 -30.59 20.00
N VAL A 112 22.01 -30.52 21.23
CA VAL A 112 22.89 -29.43 21.68
C VAL A 112 24.33 -29.93 21.67
N GLY A 113 25.24 -29.14 21.09
CA GLY A 113 26.66 -29.45 21.03
C GLY A 113 27.18 -29.76 19.61
N GLY A 114 28.50 -29.89 19.52
CA GLY A 114 29.24 -30.02 18.26
C GLY A 114 29.59 -28.66 17.65
N ILE A 115 30.80 -28.55 17.09
CA ILE A 115 31.19 -27.44 16.23
C ILE A 115 31.00 -27.95 14.80
N PRO A 116 30.02 -27.40 14.05
CA PRO A 116 29.84 -27.75 12.64
C PRO A 116 31.08 -27.40 11.83
N GLU A 117 31.26 -28.04 10.68
CA GLU A 117 32.33 -27.69 9.76
C GLU A 117 32.22 -26.22 9.31
N PRO A 118 33.35 -25.50 9.20
CA PRO A 118 33.38 -24.14 8.69
C PRO A 118 33.01 -24.08 7.20
N TYR A 119 32.74 -22.87 6.72
CA TYR A 119 32.50 -22.63 5.30
C TYR A 119 33.81 -22.82 4.52
N PRO A 120 33.81 -23.44 3.33
CA PRO A 120 35.04 -23.70 2.61
C PRO A 120 35.87 -22.43 2.36
N ALA A 121 37.09 -22.35 2.91
CA ALA A 121 37.92 -21.15 2.89
C ALA A 121 38.15 -20.59 1.47
N GLY A 122 38.35 -21.48 0.47
CA GLY A 122 38.52 -21.08 -0.93
C GLY A 122 37.29 -20.45 -1.60
N GLN A 123 36.11 -20.53 -0.97
CA GLN A 123 34.85 -19.98 -1.47
C GLN A 123 34.40 -18.72 -0.70
N TRP A 124 35.06 -18.37 0.41
CA TRP A 124 34.65 -17.24 1.26
C TRP A 124 34.66 -15.91 0.52
N ALA A 125 35.69 -15.65 -0.30
CA ALA A 125 35.77 -14.41 -1.08
C ALA A 125 34.62 -14.28 -2.10
N HIS A 126 34.20 -15.39 -2.71
CA HIS A 126 33.03 -15.40 -3.60
C HIS A 126 31.74 -15.19 -2.81
N LEU A 127 31.63 -15.79 -1.62
CA LEU A 127 30.47 -15.61 -0.74
C LEU A 127 30.31 -14.15 -0.31
N GLU A 128 31.40 -13.44 -0.02
CA GLU A 128 31.39 -12.00 0.28
C GLU A 128 30.86 -11.16 -0.88
N GLN A 129 31.25 -11.49 -2.11
CA GLN A 129 30.75 -10.84 -3.33
C GLN A 129 29.26 -11.13 -3.53
N ASP A 130 28.84 -12.38 -3.39
CA ASP A 130 27.43 -12.80 -3.47
C ASP A 130 26.58 -12.11 -2.40
N ALA A 131 27.10 -11.97 -1.18
CA ALA A 131 26.42 -11.30 -0.07
C ALA A 131 26.26 -9.80 -0.33
N ALA A 132 27.28 -9.15 -0.90
CA ALA A 132 27.21 -7.75 -1.31
C ALA A 132 26.17 -7.54 -2.44
N LEU A 133 26.24 -8.37 -3.49
CA LEU A 133 25.30 -8.33 -4.61
C LEU A 133 23.86 -8.54 -4.13
N LEU A 134 23.63 -9.55 -3.28
CA LEU A 134 22.32 -9.83 -2.72
C LEU A 134 21.76 -8.63 -1.92
N ALA A 135 22.60 -8.05 -1.06
CA ALA A 135 22.21 -6.90 -0.25
C ALA A 135 21.86 -5.68 -1.13
N GLU A 136 22.64 -5.43 -2.18
CA GLU A 136 22.38 -4.37 -3.15
C GLU A 136 21.04 -4.58 -3.87
N ARG A 137 20.80 -5.79 -4.40
CA ARG A 137 19.58 -6.11 -5.15
C ARG A 137 18.31 -6.07 -4.29
N ILE A 138 18.41 -6.44 -3.01
CA ILE A 138 17.30 -6.39 -2.04
C ILE A 138 17.11 -5.00 -1.44
N SER A 139 18.05 -4.06 -1.65
CA SER A 139 18.00 -2.73 -1.03
C SER A 139 16.66 -2.01 -1.28
N GLY A 140 16.03 -1.56 -0.20
CA GLY A 140 14.71 -0.93 -0.20
C GLY A 140 13.52 -1.89 -0.36
N ARG A 141 13.76 -3.21 -0.32
CA ARG A 141 12.75 -4.26 -0.54
C ARG A 141 12.56 -5.14 0.70
N GLN A 142 11.37 -5.75 0.76
CA GLN A 142 11.09 -6.90 1.61
C GLN A 142 10.54 -8.03 0.75
N LEU A 143 11.19 -9.19 0.78
CA LEU A 143 10.93 -10.29 -0.14
C LEU A 143 10.82 -11.62 0.62
N LEU A 144 9.86 -12.44 0.23
CA LEU A 144 9.86 -13.84 0.63
C LEU A 144 10.98 -14.61 -0.09
N ALA A 145 11.40 -15.76 0.45
CA ALA A 145 12.47 -16.57 -0.17
C ALA A 145 12.28 -16.80 -1.68
N ALA A 146 11.10 -17.24 -2.12
CA ALA A 146 10.82 -17.48 -3.54
C ALA A 146 10.88 -16.19 -4.39
N GLU A 147 10.60 -15.03 -3.78
CA GLU A 147 10.71 -13.74 -4.44
C GLU A 147 12.17 -13.27 -4.54
N ALA A 148 12.99 -13.56 -3.54
CA ALA A 148 14.43 -13.32 -3.58
C ALA A 148 15.11 -14.23 -4.61
N GLU A 149 14.75 -15.52 -4.66
CA GLU A 149 15.22 -16.47 -5.69
C GLU A 149 14.87 -15.96 -7.10
N ALA A 150 13.63 -15.50 -7.32
CA ALA A 150 13.20 -14.95 -8.61
C ALA A 150 13.91 -13.63 -8.98
N LEU A 151 14.26 -12.79 -7.99
CA LEU A 151 15.04 -11.57 -8.22
C LEU A 151 16.50 -11.90 -8.61
N LEU A 152 17.09 -12.92 -8.00
CA LEU A 152 18.46 -13.34 -8.28
C LEU A 152 18.56 -14.09 -9.61
N ALA A 153 17.55 -14.86 -9.99
CA ALA A 153 17.51 -15.50 -11.31
C ALA A 153 17.57 -14.50 -12.48
N ASP A 154 17.20 -13.23 -12.24
CA ASP A 154 17.29 -12.12 -13.20
C ASP A 154 18.70 -11.48 -13.27
N THR A 155 19.66 -12.00 -12.49
CA THR A 155 21.06 -11.53 -12.51
C THR A 155 21.92 -12.41 -13.42
N ALA A 156 22.93 -11.82 -14.06
CA ALA A 156 23.81 -12.54 -14.98
C ALA A 156 24.58 -13.70 -14.33
N GLN A 157 24.89 -13.57 -13.04
CA GLN A 157 25.58 -14.58 -12.23
C GLN A 157 24.86 -14.73 -10.88
N PRO A 158 23.83 -15.59 -10.80
CA PRO A 158 23.11 -15.81 -9.56
C PRO A 158 23.99 -16.53 -8.53
N PRO A 159 23.94 -16.14 -7.24
CA PRO A 159 24.65 -16.86 -6.17
C PRO A 159 24.23 -18.32 -6.12
N ARG A 160 25.20 -19.25 -6.17
CA ARG A 160 24.94 -20.69 -6.08
C ARG A 160 24.32 -21.07 -4.72
N GLU A 161 24.80 -20.45 -3.65
CA GLU A 161 24.34 -20.64 -2.28
C GLU A 161 23.73 -19.35 -1.71
N TRP A 162 22.66 -18.84 -2.33
CA TRP A 162 22.08 -17.55 -1.95
C TRP A 162 21.68 -17.45 -0.46
N ARG A 163 21.37 -18.58 0.20
CA ARG A 163 21.06 -18.61 1.65
C ARG A 163 22.29 -18.34 2.51
N ALA A 164 23.45 -18.88 2.12
CA ALA A 164 24.72 -18.59 2.75
C ALA A 164 25.08 -17.10 2.57
N ALA A 165 24.90 -16.58 1.34
CA ALA A 165 25.10 -15.16 1.04
C ALA A 165 24.16 -14.26 1.85
N ALA A 166 22.90 -14.65 2.01
CA ALA A 166 21.93 -13.94 2.85
C ALA A 166 22.34 -13.95 4.33
N GLN A 167 22.84 -15.08 4.83
CA GLN A 167 23.32 -15.19 6.20
C GLN A 167 24.54 -14.29 6.44
N LEU A 168 25.51 -14.29 5.52
CA LEU A 168 26.67 -13.41 5.61
C LEU A 168 26.28 -11.93 5.53
N ALA A 169 25.39 -11.56 4.60
CA ALA A 169 24.87 -10.20 4.48
C ALA A 169 24.15 -9.73 5.76
N ARG A 170 23.46 -10.64 6.47
CA ARG A 170 22.87 -10.36 7.78
C ARG A 170 23.92 -10.14 8.85
N LEU A 171 24.97 -10.96 8.90
CA LEU A 171 26.06 -10.82 9.88
C LEU A 171 26.81 -9.50 9.70
N HIS A 172 26.94 -9.03 8.46
CA HIS A 172 27.43 -7.68 8.12
C HIS A 172 26.44 -6.55 8.43
N GLY A 173 25.21 -6.86 8.85
CA GLY A 173 24.15 -5.87 9.10
C GLY A 173 23.56 -5.21 7.85
N ARG A 174 23.81 -5.75 6.65
CA ARG A 174 23.32 -5.21 5.37
C ARG A 174 21.87 -5.58 5.07
N LEU A 175 21.38 -6.66 5.68
CA LEU A 175 19.98 -7.07 5.61
C LEU A 175 19.51 -7.69 6.93
N SER A 176 18.20 -7.78 7.09
CA SER A 176 17.55 -8.50 8.19
C SER A 176 16.79 -9.71 7.67
N ILE A 177 16.73 -10.74 8.50
CA ILE A 177 16.07 -12.01 8.22
C ILE A 177 15.14 -12.32 9.38
N THR A 178 13.88 -12.60 9.08
CA THR A 178 12.88 -12.97 10.09
C THR A 178 11.85 -13.95 9.51
N ALA A 179 11.04 -14.54 10.38
CA ALA A 179 9.81 -15.21 9.98
C ALA A 179 8.84 -14.21 9.34
N ALA A 180 8.00 -14.64 8.39
CA ALA A 180 7.04 -13.74 7.76
C ALA A 180 5.86 -13.34 8.67
N LEU A 181 5.66 -14.07 9.78
CA LEU A 181 4.66 -13.79 10.80
C LEU A 181 5.33 -13.66 12.17
N GLU A 182 4.79 -12.78 13.00
CA GLU A 182 5.14 -12.68 14.41
C GLU A 182 4.92 -14.02 15.12
N GLY A 183 5.72 -14.28 16.15
CA GLY A 183 5.47 -15.40 17.04
C GLY A 183 4.25 -15.18 17.95
N PRO A 184 3.81 -16.22 18.68
CA PRO A 184 2.67 -16.10 19.58
C PRO A 184 2.96 -15.14 20.75
N ALA A 185 1.97 -14.34 21.13
CA ALA A 185 2.08 -13.41 22.25
C ALA A 185 2.17 -14.15 23.61
N THR A 186 3.10 -13.72 24.46
CA THR A 186 3.37 -14.32 25.78
C THR A 186 2.52 -13.75 26.92
N ARG A 187 2.06 -12.49 26.83
CA ARG A 187 1.33 -11.80 27.90
C ARG A 187 -0.20 -11.99 27.80
N ARG A 188 -0.75 -12.84 28.66
CA ARG A 188 -2.17 -12.82 29.06
C ARG A 188 -2.35 -11.93 30.30
N ARG A 189 -2.70 -10.65 30.14
CA ARG A 189 -3.16 -9.85 31.31
C ARG A 189 -4.61 -10.12 31.72
N HIS A 190 -5.40 -10.87 30.94
CA HIS A 190 -6.79 -11.22 31.30
C HIS A 190 -7.17 -12.64 30.83
N ALA A 191 -6.53 -13.67 31.39
CA ALA A 191 -6.81 -15.07 31.07
C ALA A 191 -8.18 -15.58 31.58
N TRP A 192 -8.84 -14.84 32.47
CA TRP A 192 -10.13 -15.19 33.07
C TRP A 192 -11.33 -15.07 32.11
N LEU A 193 -11.23 -14.30 31.03
CA LEU A 193 -12.37 -14.03 30.13
C LEU A 193 -12.52 -15.00 28.93
N GLY A 194 -11.84 -16.16 28.93
CA GLY A 194 -12.11 -17.23 27.94
C GLY A 194 -12.02 -16.82 26.46
N ARG A 195 -11.27 -15.75 26.11
CA ARG A 195 -11.26 -15.17 24.76
C ARG A 195 -9.99 -15.51 23.97
N ALA A 196 -10.24 -15.88 22.71
CA ALA A 196 -9.36 -16.13 21.56
C ALA A 196 -7.85 -15.84 21.73
N ARG A 197 -7.03 -16.85 21.39
CA ARG A 197 -5.60 -16.68 21.09
C ARG A 197 -5.42 -15.50 20.12
N SER A 198 -4.55 -14.55 20.43
CA SER A 198 -4.24 -13.45 19.51
C SER A 198 -3.60 -14.03 18.26
N ALA A 199 -4.20 -13.78 17.09
CA ALA A 199 -3.64 -14.20 15.82
C ALA A 199 -2.30 -13.45 15.58
N PRO A 200 -1.23 -14.14 15.15
CA PRO A 200 0.04 -13.49 14.86
C PRO A 200 -0.13 -12.47 13.72
N ARG A 201 0.55 -11.32 13.80
CA ARG A 201 0.52 -10.35 12.70
C ARG A 201 1.56 -10.71 11.65
N CYS A 202 1.22 -10.44 10.39
CA CYS A 202 2.15 -10.61 9.30
C CYS A 202 3.12 -9.43 9.27
N HIS A 203 4.43 -9.70 9.33
CA HIS A 203 5.44 -8.65 9.24
C HIS A 203 5.33 -7.90 7.90
N ARG A 204 5.03 -8.60 6.80
CA ARG A 204 4.98 -8.02 5.45
C ARG A 204 3.85 -7.00 5.27
N CYS A 205 2.65 -7.31 5.75
CA CYS A 205 1.45 -6.56 5.41
C CYS A 205 0.64 -6.06 6.63
N GLY A 206 1.03 -6.44 7.86
CA GLY A 206 0.39 -6.01 9.11
C GLY A 206 -0.92 -6.73 9.46
N SER A 207 -1.48 -7.52 8.54
CA SER A 207 -2.73 -8.28 8.75
C SER A 207 -2.57 -9.42 9.76
N GLU A 208 -3.66 -9.77 10.43
CA GLU A 208 -3.72 -10.89 11.36
C GLU A 208 -3.85 -12.23 10.61
N ALA A 209 -2.96 -13.18 10.90
CA ALA A 209 -2.97 -14.52 10.32
C ALA A 209 -3.78 -15.49 11.20
N ARG A 210 -5.07 -15.61 10.91
CA ARG A 210 -6.01 -16.43 11.70
C ARG A 210 -6.01 -17.90 11.31
N GLN A 211 -5.68 -18.21 10.06
CA GLN A 211 -5.68 -19.57 9.53
C GLN A 211 -4.40 -20.32 9.86
N ARG A 212 -4.54 -21.62 10.10
CA ARG A 212 -3.43 -22.55 10.40
C ARG A 212 -3.65 -23.87 9.68
N VAL A 213 -2.58 -24.43 9.13
CA VAL A 213 -2.61 -25.72 8.43
C VAL A 213 -1.35 -26.54 8.75
N PRO A 214 -1.43 -27.89 8.69
CA PRO A 214 -0.24 -28.73 8.73
C PRO A 214 0.74 -28.34 7.61
N CYS A 215 2.03 -28.31 7.92
CA CYS A 215 3.04 -27.86 6.97
C CYS A 215 4.22 -28.82 6.89
N ALA A 216 4.34 -29.51 5.75
CA ALA A 216 5.47 -30.39 5.46
C ALA A 216 6.84 -29.67 5.54
N ALA A 217 6.89 -28.39 5.16
CA ALA A 217 8.14 -27.63 5.11
C ALA A 217 8.73 -27.25 6.48
N CYS A 218 7.95 -27.31 7.57
CA CYS A 218 8.48 -27.12 8.93
C CYS A 218 8.13 -28.26 9.89
N GLY A 219 7.22 -29.15 9.52
CA GLY A 219 6.75 -30.26 10.36
C GLY A 219 5.74 -29.87 11.43
N LEU A 220 5.31 -28.60 11.48
CA LEU A 220 4.28 -28.15 12.43
C LEU A 220 2.88 -28.57 11.96
N ALA A 221 2.06 -29.06 12.88
CA ALA A 221 0.65 -29.39 12.65
C ALA A 221 -0.23 -28.13 12.50
N ALA A 222 0.20 -26.99 13.06
CA ALA A 222 -0.53 -25.72 13.03
C ALA A 222 0.33 -24.55 12.51
N CYS A 223 0.83 -24.63 11.29
CA CYS A 223 1.57 -23.52 10.69
C CYS A 223 0.63 -22.41 10.23
N ALA A 224 0.72 -21.23 10.85
CA ALA A 224 -0.10 -20.08 10.51
C ALA A 224 0.28 -19.49 9.14
N TYR A 225 -0.69 -18.90 8.43
CA TYR A 225 -0.44 -18.15 7.20
C TYR A 225 -1.35 -16.94 7.07
N CYS A 226 -0.83 -15.90 6.41
CA CYS A 226 -1.58 -14.68 6.14
C CYS A 226 -2.39 -14.80 4.84
N GLU A 227 -3.72 -14.72 4.94
CA GLU A 227 -4.63 -14.76 3.80
C GLU A 227 -4.48 -13.51 2.90
N ALA A 228 -4.21 -12.35 3.50
CA ALA A 228 -4.12 -11.08 2.78
C ALA A 228 -2.93 -11.02 1.80
N CYS A 229 -1.87 -11.81 2.04
CA CYS A 229 -0.69 -11.86 1.16
C CYS A 229 -0.79 -12.91 0.05
N LEU A 230 -1.84 -13.74 0.00
CA LEU A 230 -1.89 -14.93 -0.86
C LEU A 230 -1.59 -14.62 -2.34
N ALA A 231 -2.15 -13.53 -2.86
CA ALA A 231 -1.98 -13.12 -4.26
C ALA A 231 -0.54 -12.67 -4.60
N LEU A 232 0.26 -12.26 -3.61
CA LEU A 232 1.64 -11.77 -3.80
C LEU A 232 2.69 -12.67 -3.14
N GLY A 233 2.30 -13.88 -2.74
CA GLY A 233 3.15 -14.86 -2.09
C GLY A 233 2.69 -15.16 -0.66
N ARG A 234 2.43 -16.44 -0.39
CA ARG A 234 1.90 -16.91 0.89
C ARG A 234 2.90 -16.68 2.03
N SER A 235 2.63 -15.69 2.87
CA SER A 235 3.40 -15.42 4.09
C SER A 235 3.01 -16.42 5.18
N ARG A 236 3.81 -17.46 5.38
CA ARG A 236 3.63 -18.47 6.44
C ARG A 236 4.50 -18.14 7.65
N ALA A 237 4.15 -18.68 8.82
CA ALA A 237 4.99 -18.58 10.01
C ALA A 237 6.41 -19.13 9.75
N CYS A 238 6.51 -20.20 8.97
CA CYS A 238 7.80 -20.80 8.60
C CYS A 238 8.38 -20.29 7.27
N ALA A 239 7.86 -19.19 6.72
CA ALA A 239 8.40 -18.56 5.51
C ALA A 239 9.46 -17.52 5.88
N LEU A 240 10.57 -17.52 5.15
CA LEU A 240 11.64 -16.54 5.28
C LEU A 240 11.21 -15.20 4.69
N LEU A 241 11.39 -14.14 5.46
CA LEU A 241 11.25 -12.76 5.01
C LEU A 241 12.61 -12.07 5.12
N LEU A 242 13.15 -11.65 3.97
CA LEU A 242 14.35 -10.81 3.90
C LEU A 242 13.91 -9.35 3.81
N ARG A 243 14.57 -8.46 4.54
CA ARG A 243 14.35 -7.00 4.43
C ARG A 243 15.66 -6.27 4.41
N SER A 244 15.80 -5.33 3.50
CA SER A 244 16.89 -4.36 3.52
C SER A 244 16.31 -2.98 3.34
N ALA A 245 16.62 -2.08 4.27
CA ALA A 245 16.33 -0.67 4.08
C ALA A 245 17.20 -0.14 2.94
N ALA A 246 16.68 0.79 2.14
CA ALA A 246 17.54 1.49 1.20
C ALA A 246 18.56 2.29 2.01
N GLN A 247 19.84 2.19 1.65
CA GLN A 247 20.86 3.05 2.25
C GLN A 247 20.42 4.51 2.03
N GLY A 248 20.49 5.32 3.10
CA GLY A 248 20.19 6.75 2.98
C GLY A 248 21.05 7.34 1.86
N ALA A 249 20.51 8.31 1.12
CA ALA A 249 21.37 9.19 0.35
C ALA A 249 22.19 9.97 1.39
N VAL A 250 23.31 9.40 1.82
CA VAL A 250 24.29 10.14 2.62
C VAL A 250 24.68 11.31 1.72
N PRO A 251 24.44 12.57 2.11
CA PRO A 251 25.05 13.66 1.37
C PRO A 251 26.56 13.39 1.47
N ARG A 252 27.20 13.14 0.32
CA ARG A 252 28.65 12.88 0.26
C ARG A 252 29.33 13.97 1.07
N ARG A 253 29.90 13.60 2.23
CA ARG A 253 30.67 14.53 3.07
C ARG A 253 31.80 15.07 2.19
N GLY A 254 31.68 16.32 1.75
CA GLY A 254 32.71 17.01 0.97
C GLY A 254 32.30 17.48 -0.43
N GLU A 255 31.16 17.06 -0.99
CA GLU A 255 30.60 17.74 -2.17
C GLU A 255 29.74 18.91 -1.67
N ALA A 256 30.31 20.13 -1.75
CA ALA A 256 29.52 21.35 -1.67
C ALA A 256 28.31 21.20 -2.61
N PRO A 257 27.10 21.65 -2.22
CA PRO A 257 25.97 21.67 -3.14
C PRO A 257 26.42 22.45 -4.37
N ARG A 258 26.59 21.76 -5.52
CA ARG A 258 26.72 22.45 -6.80
C ARG A 258 25.37 23.12 -7.05
N GLY A 259 25.29 24.37 -6.61
CA GLY A 259 24.07 25.15 -6.54
C GLY A 259 23.74 25.50 -5.10
N THR A 260 24.09 26.72 -4.70
CA THR A 260 23.40 27.44 -3.63
C THR A 260 21.90 27.14 -3.72
N ALA A 261 21.36 26.46 -2.70
CA ALA A 261 19.94 26.17 -2.60
C ALA A 261 19.20 27.50 -2.47
N LEU A 262 18.84 28.10 -3.61
CA LEU A 262 17.75 29.05 -3.64
C LEU A 262 16.52 28.29 -3.15
N ALA A 263 15.84 28.84 -2.14
CA ALA A 263 14.41 28.60 -1.95
C ALA A 263 13.76 28.63 -3.34
N PRO A 264 12.90 27.67 -3.72
CA PRO A 264 12.42 27.57 -5.09
C PRO A 264 11.82 28.90 -5.53
N THR A 265 12.62 29.68 -6.27
CA THR A 265 12.15 30.90 -6.93
C THR A 265 11.06 30.48 -7.90
N GLY A 266 10.02 31.29 -8.06
CA GLY A 266 8.82 30.96 -8.85
C GLY A 266 9.05 30.34 -10.24
N GLY A 267 10.25 30.51 -10.82
CA GLY A 267 10.69 29.86 -12.05
C GLY A 267 10.72 28.31 -12.04
N GLY A 268 10.98 27.65 -10.90
CA GLY A 268 11.01 26.18 -10.83
C GLY A 268 9.62 25.53 -10.96
N LEU A 269 8.57 26.26 -10.59
CA LEU A 269 7.18 25.84 -10.75
C LEU A 269 6.62 26.21 -12.14
N ALA A 270 7.17 27.24 -12.78
CA ALA A 270 6.67 27.79 -14.04
C ALA A 270 6.71 26.76 -15.19
N ARG A 271 7.76 25.93 -15.26
CA ARG A 271 7.89 24.89 -16.31
C ARG A 271 6.77 23.86 -16.32
N TRP A 272 6.05 23.71 -15.21
CA TRP A 272 4.97 22.74 -15.06
C TRP A 272 3.60 23.28 -15.46
N GLY A 273 3.49 24.56 -15.84
CA GLY A 273 2.23 25.17 -16.30
C GLY A 273 1.10 25.13 -15.28
N LEU A 274 1.44 25.19 -13.98
CA LEU A 274 0.46 25.07 -12.90
C LEU A 274 -0.40 26.33 -12.75
N SER A 275 -1.70 26.16 -12.54
CA SER A 275 -2.59 27.25 -12.15
C SER A 275 -2.22 27.83 -10.78
N ALA A 276 -2.63 29.06 -10.48
CA ALA A 276 -2.33 29.71 -9.19
C ALA A 276 -2.67 28.85 -7.96
N ALA A 277 -3.80 28.13 -7.98
CA ALA A 277 -4.20 27.26 -6.89
C ALA A 277 -3.30 26.01 -6.77
N GLN A 278 -2.90 25.43 -7.90
CA GLN A 278 -1.97 24.30 -7.95
C GLN A 278 -0.56 24.73 -7.51
N SER A 279 -0.05 25.86 -8.02
CA SER A 279 1.24 26.43 -7.65
C SER A 279 1.34 26.72 -6.16
N ALA A 280 0.30 27.32 -5.56
CA ALA A 280 0.26 27.57 -4.12
C ALA A 280 0.31 26.28 -3.29
N ALA A 281 -0.38 25.21 -3.74
CA ALA A 281 -0.37 23.93 -3.05
C ALA A 281 0.95 23.18 -3.23
N ALA A 282 1.51 23.18 -4.44
CA ALA A 282 2.83 22.60 -4.72
C ALA A 282 3.92 23.32 -3.92
N ALA A 283 3.91 24.66 -3.86
CA ALA A 283 4.82 25.45 -3.05
C ALA A 283 4.71 25.11 -1.55
N ALA A 284 3.49 24.99 -1.02
CA ALA A 284 3.28 24.58 0.37
C ALA A 284 3.81 23.16 0.66
N ALA A 285 3.64 22.23 -0.29
CA ALA A 285 4.16 20.87 -0.16
C ALA A 285 5.70 20.84 -0.27
N LEU A 286 6.28 21.61 -1.20
CA LEU A 286 7.75 21.75 -1.32
C LEU A 286 8.36 22.35 -0.06
N ALA A 287 7.73 23.39 0.52
CA ALA A 287 8.15 23.98 1.78
C ALA A 287 8.04 23.00 2.96
N PHE A 288 7.14 22.03 2.87
CA PHE A 288 7.06 20.92 3.83
C PHE A 288 8.20 19.91 3.62
N LEU A 289 8.43 19.47 2.38
CA LEU A 289 9.50 18.52 2.04
C LEU A 289 10.91 19.05 2.37
N ALA A 290 11.10 20.37 2.29
CA ALA A 290 12.37 21.01 2.59
C ALA A 290 12.68 21.10 4.11
N ARG A 291 11.71 20.79 4.98
CA ARG A 291 11.94 20.83 6.44
C ARG A 291 12.70 19.58 6.88
N PRO A 292 13.55 19.69 7.91
CA PRO A 292 14.15 18.51 8.52
C PRO A 292 13.05 17.60 9.09
N PRO A 293 13.27 16.27 9.12
CA PRO A 293 12.35 15.32 9.74
C PRO A 293 12.05 15.74 11.18
N ALA A 294 10.77 15.84 11.53
CA ALA A 294 10.30 16.25 12.85
C ALA A 294 9.56 15.07 13.51
N GLY A 295 10.30 14.20 14.20
CA GLY A 295 9.77 13.08 15.00
C GLY A 295 10.20 11.69 14.53
N ASP A 296 9.69 10.67 15.20
CA ASP A 296 10.04 9.24 15.01
C ASP A 296 9.28 8.60 13.84
N GLY A 297 9.31 9.21 12.66
CA GLY A 297 8.68 8.65 11.46
C GLY A 297 8.52 9.65 10.30
N PRO A 298 8.01 9.15 9.15
CA PRO A 298 7.97 9.95 7.93
C PRO A 298 7.05 11.15 8.07
N GLY A 299 7.49 12.28 7.51
CA GLY A 299 6.70 13.50 7.47
C GLY A 299 5.40 13.28 6.70
N ARG A 300 4.25 13.73 7.23
CA ARG A 300 2.94 13.54 6.59
C ARG A 300 2.36 14.85 6.06
N PHE A 301 1.98 14.86 4.78
CA PHE A 301 1.34 16.01 4.13
C PHE A 301 0.09 15.60 3.34
N LEU A 302 -0.97 16.41 3.40
CA LEU A 302 -2.21 16.19 2.63
C LEU A 302 -2.41 17.26 1.55
N LEU A 303 -2.39 16.84 0.29
CA LEU A 303 -2.89 17.60 -0.85
C LEU A 303 -4.39 17.32 -1.03
N TRP A 304 -5.22 18.21 -0.49
CA TRP A 304 -6.67 18.13 -0.60
C TRP A 304 -7.16 18.90 -1.84
N ALA A 305 -7.23 18.20 -2.97
CA ALA A 305 -7.52 18.79 -4.27
C ALA A 305 -8.83 18.27 -4.85
N VAL A 306 -9.72 19.16 -5.28
CA VAL A 306 -11.03 18.79 -5.83
C VAL A 306 -10.90 17.95 -7.11
N THR A 307 -11.93 17.18 -7.46
CA THR A 307 -11.92 16.39 -8.69
C THR A 307 -11.73 17.31 -9.92
N GLY A 308 -10.79 16.97 -10.80
CA GLY A 308 -10.46 17.79 -11.96
C GLY A 308 -9.52 18.97 -11.66
N ALA A 309 -8.88 19.01 -10.49
CA ALA A 309 -7.90 20.03 -10.14
C ALA A 309 -6.50 19.87 -10.78
N GLY A 310 -6.29 18.85 -11.63
CA GLY A 310 -4.96 18.53 -12.15
C GLY A 310 -4.02 18.01 -11.08
N LYS A 311 -4.45 16.94 -10.37
CA LYS A 311 -3.72 16.33 -9.24
C LYS A 311 -2.36 15.78 -9.68
N THR A 312 -2.27 15.25 -10.89
CA THR A 312 -1.06 14.67 -11.46
C THR A 312 0.03 15.73 -11.66
N GLU A 313 -0.32 16.87 -12.24
CA GLU A 313 0.63 17.95 -12.51
C GLU A 313 1.16 18.55 -11.19
N MET A 314 0.32 18.56 -10.14
CA MET A 314 0.72 19.04 -8.83
C MET A 314 1.81 18.20 -8.16
N ILE A 315 1.97 16.92 -8.51
CA ILE A 315 2.99 16.07 -7.88
C ILE A 315 4.36 16.20 -8.56
N PHE A 316 4.42 16.66 -9.82
CA PHE A 316 5.67 16.74 -10.57
C PHE A 316 6.75 17.61 -9.90
N PRO A 317 6.44 18.79 -9.32
CA PRO A 317 7.45 19.56 -8.58
C PRO A 317 8.02 18.80 -7.37
N LEU A 318 7.18 18.02 -6.67
CA LEU A 318 7.61 17.24 -5.50
C LEU A 318 8.51 16.07 -5.90
N LEU A 319 8.16 15.40 -7.01
CA LEU A 319 8.99 14.35 -7.59
C LEU A 319 10.35 14.92 -8.00
N GLN A 320 10.38 16.01 -8.77
CA GLN A 320 11.64 16.63 -9.17
C GLN A 320 12.50 17.01 -7.95
N HIS A 321 11.91 17.67 -6.95
CA HIS A 321 12.63 18.07 -5.74
C HIS A 321 13.33 16.89 -5.04
N THR A 322 12.71 15.71 -5.05
CA THR A 322 13.26 14.50 -4.45
C THR A 322 14.34 13.89 -5.33
N LEU A 323 14.08 13.80 -6.64
CA LEU A 323 15.00 13.23 -7.62
C LEU A 323 16.28 14.06 -7.79
N ASP A 324 16.19 15.39 -7.77
CA ASP A 324 17.35 16.31 -7.84
C ASP A 324 18.33 16.14 -6.67
N ARG A 325 17.85 15.59 -5.54
CA ARG A 325 18.68 15.27 -4.37
C ARG A 325 19.25 13.84 -4.41
N GLY A 326 19.05 13.13 -5.52
CA GLY A 326 19.41 11.72 -5.65
C GLY A 326 18.49 10.77 -4.87
N GLY A 327 17.36 11.25 -4.36
CA GLY A 327 16.37 10.45 -3.63
C GLY A 327 15.50 9.60 -4.55
N ARG A 328 14.83 8.60 -3.97
CA ARG A 328 13.88 7.72 -4.66
C ARG A 328 12.44 8.14 -4.35
N ALA A 329 11.60 8.18 -5.38
CA ALA A 329 10.20 8.54 -5.26
C ALA A 329 9.26 7.41 -5.71
N LEU A 330 8.17 7.23 -4.98
CA LEU A 330 7.10 6.28 -5.27
C LEU A 330 5.77 7.03 -5.46
N VAL A 331 5.08 6.77 -6.55
CA VAL A 331 3.67 7.15 -6.76
C VAL A 331 2.83 5.87 -6.76
N ALA A 332 1.87 5.77 -5.86
CA ALA A 332 0.98 4.62 -5.77
C ALA A 332 -0.48 5.02 -6.00
N THR A 333 -1.19 4.20 -6.78
CA THR A 333 -2.63 4.35 -7.04
C THR A 333 -3.32 3.00 -6.89
N PRO A 334 -4.56 2.91 -6.39
CA PRO A 334 -5.25 1.64 -6.19
C PRO A 334 -5.57 0.87 -7.48
N ARG A 335 -5.60 1.53 -8.64
CA ARG A 335 -6.12 0.94 -9.89
C ARG A 335 -5.05 0.79 -10.97
N ARG A 336 -5.12 -0.32 -11.72
CA ARG A 336 -4.19 -0.65 -12.80
C ARG A 336 -4.32 0.27 -14.02
N ASP A 337 -5.53 0.63 -14.40
CA ASP A 337 -5.81 1.55 -15.51
C ASP A 337 -5.16 2.92 -15.29
N VAL A 338 -5.22 3.46 -14.07
CA VAL A 338 -4.57 4.73 -13.70
C VAL A 338 -3.03 4.61 -13.79
N VAL A 339 -2.45 3.48 -13.40
CA VAL A 339 -1.00 3.22 -13.58
C VAL A 339 -0.63 3.29 -15.06
N LEU A 340 -1.38 2.60 -15.92
CA LEU A 340 -1.11 2.55 -17.36
C LEU A 340 -1.31 3.92 -18.04
N GLU A 341 -2.28 4.72 -17.57
CA GLU A 341 -2.48 6.09 -18.05
C GLU A 341 -1.34 7.04 -17.61
N LEU A 342 -0.88 6.89 -16.36
CA LEU A 342 0.08 7.81 -15.77
C LEU A 342 1.53 7.51 -16.18
N ALA A 343 1.87 6.25 -16.46
CA ALA A 343 3.21 5.83 -16.89
C ALA A 343 3.79 6.66 -18.07
N PRO A 344 3.11 6.78 -19.23
CA PRO A 344 3.64 7.56 -20.35
C PRO A 344 3.74 9.05 -20.02
N ARG A 345 2.86 9.57 -19.15
CA ARG A 345 2.91 10.98 -18.71
C ARG A 345 4.12 11.26 -17.83
N LEU A 346 4.45 10.35 -16.91
CA LEU A 346 5.65 10.44 -16.09
C LEU A 346 6.92 10.27 -16.92
N ALA A 347 6.96 9.31 -17.85
CA ALA A 347 8.09 9.12 -18.75
C ALA A 347 8.38 10.38 -19.58
N LYS A 348 7.33 11.07 -20.08
CA LYS A 348 7.48 12.34 -20.78
C LYS A 348 7.96 13.48 -19.87
N ALA A 349 7.49 13.51 -18.62
CA ALA A 349 7.83 14.56 -17.66
C ALA A 349 9.24 14.41 -17.06
N PHE A 350 9.77 13.18 -17.03
CA PHE A 350 11.06 12.82 -16.44
C PHE A 350 11.86 11.90 -17.39
N PRO A 351 12.27 12.39 -18.58
CA PRO A 351 12.89 11.57 -19.62
C PRO A 351 14.24 10.97 -19.18
N ASP A 352 15.00 11.69 -18.37
CA ASP A 352 16.33 11.27 -17.90
C ASP A 352 16.29 10.46 -16.60
N THR A 353 15.10 10.07 -16.12
CA THR A 353 14.93 9.34 -14.86
C THR A 353 14.47 7.90 -15.15
N SER A 354 15.10 6.93 -14.49
CA SER A 354 14.62 5.55 -14.55
C SER A 354 13.24 5.40 -13.90
N LEU A 355 12.27 4.93 -14.68
CA LEU A 355 10.89 4.69 -14.27
C LEU A 355 10.59 3.19 -14.22
N ALA A 356 10.07 2.69 -13.09
CA ALA A 356 9.48 1.35 -12.98
C ALA A 356 7.96 1.42 -12.84
N THR A 357 7.24 0.61 -13.61
CA THR A 357 5.78 0.55 -13.65
C THR A 357 5.28 -0.80 -13.15
N LEU A 358 4.72 -0.82 -11.93
CA LEU A 358 4.41 -2.05 -11.19
C LEU A 358 2.90 -2.28 -11.02
N TYR A 359 2.38 -3.37 -11.56
CA TYR A 359 1.00 -3.80 -11.38
C TYR A 359 0.87 -5.33 -11.49
N GLY A 360 -0.32 -5.89 -11.25
CA GLY A 360 -0.52 -7.33 -11.40
C GLY A 360 -0.25 -7.78 -12.84
N GLY A 361 0.85 -8.51 -13.06
CA GLY A 361 1.31 -8.95 -14.38
C GLY A 361 2.30 -8.00 -15.08
N SER A 362 2.96 -7.08 -14.37
CA SER A 362 4.03 -6.26 -14.94
C SER A 362 5.36 -7.02 -15.02
N ASP A 363 6.05 -6.93 -16.16
CA ASP A 363 7.38 -7.53 -16.36
C ASP A 363 8.49 -6.74 -15.66
N GLU A 364 8.25 -5.46 -15.34
CA GLU A 364 9.24 -4.58 -14.68
C GLU A 364 9.38 -4.82 -13.16
N ARG A 365 8.93 -5.98 -12.66
CA ARG A 365 8.87 -6.30 -11.22
C ARG A 365 10.19 -6.11 -10.47
N TRP A 366 11.30 -6.42 -11.15
CA TRP A 366 12.65 -6.37 -10.58
C TRP A 366 13.47 -5.18 -11.07
N LYS A 367 12.89 -4.35 -11.93
CA LYS A 367 13.54 -3.12 -12.42
C LYS A 367 13.91 -2.25 -11.24
N ASP A 368 15.17 -1.82 -11.20
CA ASP A 368 15.60 -0.82 -10.24
C ASP A 368 15.44 0.57 -10.86
N ALA A 369 14.78 1.45 -10.13
CA ALA A 369 14.34 2.74 -10.63
C ALA A 369 14.35 3.80 -9.53
N GLN A 370 14.71 5.02 -9.90
CA GLN A 370 14.62 6.20 -9.05
C GLN A 370 13.18 6.65 -8.86
N LEU A 371 12.36 6.54 -9.91
CA LEU A 371 10.92 6.80 -9.88
C LEU A 371 10.15 5.49 -10.05
N THR A 372 9.28 5.18 -9.11
CA THR A 372 8.41 4.00 -9.18
C THR A 372 6.94 4.44 -9.25
N LEU A 373 6.19 3.92 -10.22
CA LEU A 373 4.74 4.05 -10.31
C LEU A 373 4.12 2.66 -10.08
N ALA A 374 3.23 2.53 -9.10
CA ALA A 374 2.75 1.21 -8.68
C ALA A 374 1.27 1.15 -8.31
N THR A 375 0.67 -0.05 -8.41
CA THR A 375 -0.57 -0.29 -7.68
C THR A 375 -0.31 -0.42 -6.18
N THR A 376 -1.26 0.02 -5.34
CA THR A 376 -1.08 0.03 -3.87
C THR A 376 -0.69 -1.32 -3.28
N HIS A 377 -1.11 -2.44 -3.87
CA HIS A 377 -0.73 -3.78 -3.43
C HIS A 377 0.77 -4.09 -3.62
N GLN A 378 1.43 -3.51 -4.62
CA GLN A 378 2.85 -3.73 -4.89
C GLN A 378 3.74 -3.16 -3.77
N LEU A 379 3.21 -2.23 -2.96
CA LEU A 379 3.93 -1.64 -1.82
C LEU A 379 4.36 -2.69 -0.79
N MET A 380 3.69 -3.84 -0.74
CA MET A 380 4.07 -4.97 0.12
C MET A 380 5.44 -5.61 -0.23
N ARG A 381 6.07 -5.19 -1.33
CA ARG A 381 7.43 -5.61 -1.73
C ARG A 381 8.51 -4.65 -1.25
N PHE A 382 8.14 -3.47 -0.75
CA PHE A 382 9.08 -2.41 -0.40
C PHE A 382 9.19 -2.27 1.11
N TYR A 383 10.39 -1.93 1.57
CA TYR A 383 10.71 -1.69 2.97
C TYR A 383 11.75 -0.58 3.07
N GLN A 384 11.32 0.58 3.57
CA GLN A 384 12.16 1.78 3.73
C GLN A 384 12.97 2.10 2.46
N GLY A 385 12.31 2.05 1.30
CA GLY A 385 12.94 2.17 0.00
C GLY A 385 12.92 3.58 -0.58
N PHE A 386 11.99 4.42 -0.13
CA PHE A 386 11.67 5.70 -0.78
C PHE A 386 11.74 6.89 0.17
N ASP A 387 12.36 7.96 -0.31
CA ASP A 387 12.45 9.28 0.34
C ASP A 387 11.13 10.05 0.20
N LEU A 388 10.36 9.79 -0.86
CA LEU A 388 9.03 10.33 -1.07
C LEU A 388 8.05 9.24 -1.49
N VAL A 389 6.95 9.08 -0.75
CA VAL A 389 5.82 8.21 -1.11
C VAL A 389 4.57 9.06 -1.31
N ILE A 390 3.98 9.00 -2.49
CA ILE A 390 2.74 9.70 -2.85
C ILE A 390 1.64 8.65 -3.06
N ILE A 391 0.54 8.76 -2.31
CA ILE A 391 -0.66 7.95 -2.53
C ILE A 391 -1.71 8.80 -3.22
N ASP A 392 -1.94 8.53 -4.51
CA ASP A 392 -3.08 9.06 -5.24
C ASP A 392 -4.31 8.18 -5.01
N GLU A 393 -5.47 8.83 -5.09
CA GLU A 393 -6.77 8.19 -4.90
C GLU A 393 -6.89 7.47 -3.55
N LEU A 394 -6.40 8.10 -2.48
CA LEU A 394 -6.48 7.58 -1.11
C LEU A 394 -7.87 7.07 -0.72
N ASP A 395 -8.90 7.71 -1.27
CA ASP A 395 -10.31 7.47 -1.03
C ASP A 395 -10.92 6.35 -1.88
N ALA A 396 -10.17 5.78 -2.82
CA ALA A 396 -10.64 4.72 -3.68
C ALA A 396 -10.38 3.32 -3.08
N PHE A 397 -11.35 2.44 -3.28
CA PHE A 397 -11.15 1.00 -3.08
C PHE A 397 -10.04 0.49 -4.02
N PRO A 398 -9.17 -0.44 -3.59
CA PRO A 398 -9.16 -1.14 -2.30
C PRO A 398 -8.42 -0.43 -1.17
N TYR A 399 -7.78 0.73 -1.41
CA TYR A 399 -6.97 1.40 -0.36
C TYR A 399 -7.83 1.94 0.79
N HIS A 400 -8.99 2.50 0.46
CA HIS A 400 -9.87 3.08 1.47
C HIS A 400 -10.30 2.04 2.52
N ASN A 401 -10.08 2.37 3.80
CA ASN A 401 -10.36 1.51 4.96
C ASN A 401 -9.63 0.17 4.95
N ASP A 402 -8.47 0.09 4.30
CA ASP A 402 -7.63 -1.11 4.31
C ASP A 402 -6.35 -0.89 5.15
N PRO A 403 -6.29 -1.44 6.38
CA PRO A 403 -5.11 -1.34 7.25
C PRO A 403 -3.86 -2.00 6.65
N MET A 404 -4.03 -3.03 5.81
CA MET A 404 -2.93 -3.74 5.17
C MET A 404 -2.21 -2.84 4.19
N LEU A 405 -2.96 -2.16 3.32
CA LEU A 405 -2.40 -1.23 2.34
C LEU A 405 -1.81 0.03 3.00
N ALA A 406 -2.44 0.51 4.08
CA ALA A 406 -1.87 1.58 4.89
C ALA A 406 -0.54 1.18 5.53
N HIS A 407 -0.45 -0.04 6.07
CA HIS A 407 0.80 -0.59 6.62
C HIS A 407 1.88 -0.75 5.55
N ALA A 408 1.54 -1.35 4.41
CA ALA A 408 2.47 -1.53 3.29
C ALA A 408 3.04 -0.18 2.80
N ALA A 409 2.18 0.84 2.69
CA ALA A 409 2.61 2.17 2.29
C ALA A 409 3.54 2.82 3.31
N ALA A 410 3.19 2.77 4.60
CA ALA A 410 4.05 3.30 5.65
C ALA A 410 5.41 2.58 5.69
N SER A 411 5.41 1.25 5.62
CA SER A 411 6.63 0.43 5.60
C SER A 411 7.51 0.67 4.37
N SER A 412 6.95 1.12 3.24
CA SER A 412 7.72 1.43 2.03
C SER A 412 8.52 2.73 2.13
N CYS A 413 8.10 3.66 2.98
CA CYS A 413 8.72 4.96 3.17
C CYS A 413 9.88 4.86 4.18
N LYS A 414 10.97 5.60 3.95
CA LYS A 414 12.06 5.70 4.91
C LYS A 414 11.60 6.43 6.19
N PRO A 415 12.19 6.15 7.36
CA PRO A 415 11.83 6.83 8.61
C PRO A 415 12.00 8.35 8.56
N ASP A 416 13.00 8.84 7.83
CA ASP A 416 13.30 10.26 7.57
C ASP A 416 12.70 10.77 6.25
N GLY A 417 11.91 9.93 5.57
CA GLY A 417 11.25 10.27 4.32
C GLY A 417 9.95 11.06 4.50
N ASN A 418 9.28 11.31 3.39
CA ASN A 418 8.04 12.07 3.34
C ASN A 418 6.91 11.28 2.68
N PHE A 419 5.71 11.45 3.22
CA PHE A 419 4.48 10.78 2.81
C PHE A 419 3.41 11.80 2.43
N VAL A 420 3.03 11.82 1.16
CA VAL A 420 2.06 12.77 0.60
C VAL A 420 0.77 12.05 0.23
N TYR A 421 -0.33 12.45 0.85
CA TYR A 421 -1.67 11.99 0.54
C TYR A 421 -2.31 12.90 -0.51
N LEU A 422 -2.82 12.35 -1.60
CA LEU A 422 -3.50 13.09 -2.65
C LEU A 422 -4.94 12.61 -2.81
N SER A 423 -5.92 13.45 -2.44
CA SER A 423 -7.34 13.07 -2.49
C SER A 423 -8.27 14.27 -2.58
N ALA A 424 -9.42 14.07 -3.23
CA ALA A 424 -10.53 15.03 -3.23
C ALA A 424 -11.44 14.87 -2.00
N THR A 425 -11.47 13.68 -1.42
CA THR A 425 -12.38 13.24 -0.37
C THR A 425 -11.59 12.47 0.69
N PRO A 426 -10.64 13.12 1.38
CA PRO A 426 -9.80 12.45 2.38
C PRO A 426 -10.68 11.82 3.47
N PRO A 427 -10.27 10.66 4.04
CA PRO A 427 -11.04 10.00 5.10
C PRO A 427 -11.27 10.90 6.31
N ALA A 428 -12.37 10.67 7.04
CA ALA A 428 -12.77 11.51 8.18
C ALA A 428 -11.69 11.64 9.28
N ARG A 429 -10.83 10.63 9.44
CA ARG A 429 -9.66 10.71 10.33
C ARG A 429 -8.68 11.80 9.88
N LEU A 430 -8.27 11.80 8.61
CA LEU A 430 -7.35 12.80 8.07
C LEU A 430 -7.96 14.20 8.05
N GLN A 431 -9.27 14.31 7.78
CA GLN A 431 -9.97 15.59 7.88
C GLN A 431 -9.91 16.17 9.30
N ARG A 432 -10.06 15.34 10.34
CA ARG A 432 -9.93 15.74 11.74
C ARG A 432 -8.51 16.13 12.09
N GLU A 433 -7.52 15.33 11.70
CA GLU A 433 -6.09 15.64 11.92
C GLU A 433 -5.71 16.98 11.25
N ALA A 434 -6.18 17.22 10.03
CA ALA A 434 -5.97 18.47 9.30
C ALA A 434 -6.66 19.67 9.98
N ALA A 435 -7.89 19.48 10.49
CA ALA A 435 -8.61 20.52 11.23
C ALA A 435 -7.97 20.85 12.58
N GLN A 436 -7.32 19.89 13.22
CA GLN A 436 -6.59 20.04 14.48
C GLN A 436 -5.16 20.57 14.31
N GLY A 437 -4.69 20.81 13.08
CA GLY A 437 -3.31 21.22 12.80
C GLY A 437 -2.26 20.11 12.97
N LYS A 438 -2.68 18.86 13.25
CA LYS A 438 -1.78 17.69 13.39
C LYS A 438 -1.29 17.15 12.06
N LEU A 439 -2.01 17.44 10.97
CA LEU A 439 -1.65 17.06 9.61
C LEU A 439 -1.49 18.32 8.75
N THR A 440 -0.26 18.61 8.34
CA THR A 440 0.05 19.69 7.40
C THR A 440 -0.67 19.43 6.08
N HIS A 441 -1.31 20.44 5.52
CA HIS A 441 -2.12 20.26 4.32
C HIS A 441 -2.22 21.52 3.46
N ALA A 442 -2.45 21.31 2.17
CA ALA A 442 -2.83 22.37 1.23
C ALA A 442 -4.16 22.00 0.55
N LYS A 443 -5.05 22.99 0.41
CA LYS A 443 -6.34 22.83 -0.27
C LYS A 443 -6.27 23.46 -1.66
N VAL A 444 -6.66 22.69 -2.68
CA VAL A 444 -6.89 23.15 -4.05
C VAL A 444 -8.39 23.11 -4.32
N PRO A 445 -9.11 24.21 -4.09
CA PRO A 445 -10.57 24.23 -4.04
C PRO A 445 -11.22 24.40 -5.42
N VAL A 446 -10.43 24.49 -6.50
CA VAL A 446 -10.89 24.85 -7.84
C VAL A 446 -10.29 23.92 -8.88
N ARG A 447 -10.97 23.76 -10.01
CA ARG A 447 -10.44 23.09 -11.21
C ARG A 447 -9.50 24.01 -12.00
N PHE A 448 -8.71 23.44 -12.90
CA PHE A 448 -7.76 24.20 -13.73
C PHE A 448 -8.45 25.32 -14.55
N HIS A 449 -9.70 25.11 -14.97
CA HIS A 449 -10.52 26.08 -15.71
C HIS A 449 -11.19 27.15 -14.82
N ARG A 450 -10.91 27.20 -13.51
CA ARG A 450 -11.31 28.30 -12.61
C ARG A 450 -12.81 28.64 -12.52
N HIS A 451 -13.68 27.69 -12.83
CA HIS A 451 -15.13 27.81 -12.60
C HIS A 451 -15.55 27.06 -11.33
N PRO A 452 -16.67 27.46 -10.68
CA PRO A 452 -17.16 26.79 -9.48
C PRO A 452 -17.55 25.33 -9.78
N LEU A 453 -17.36 24.47 -8.79
CA LEU A 453 -17.82 23.09 -8.85
C LEU A 453 -19.36 23.04 -8.89
N PRO A 454 -19.95 22.14 -9.69
CA PRO A 454 -21.39 22.01 -9.76
C PRO A 454 -21.95 21.49 -8.43
N VAL A 455 -22.85 22.26 -7.83
CA VAL A 455 -23.47 21.93 -6.54
C VAL A 455 -24.66 20.99 -6.79
N PRO A 456 -24.70 19.79 -6.19
CA PRO A 456 -25.79 18.85 -6.41
C PRO A 456 -27.15 19.40 -5.98
N ARG A 457 -28.18 19.19 -6.82
CA ARG A 457 -29.58 19.41 -6.48
C ARG A 457 -30.19 18.11 -5.96
N LEU A 458 -30.82 18.16 -4.79
CA LEU A 458 -31.50 17.00 -4.22
C LEU A 458 -32.93 16.99 -4.74
N ILE A 459 -33.36 15.87 -5.33
CA ILE A 459 -34.74 15.65 -5.75
C ILE A 459 -35.30 14.40 -5.06
N LYS A 460 -36.58 14.44 -4.72
CA LYS A 460 -37.28 13.28 -4.16
C LYS A 460 -37.69 12.35 -5.31
N MET A 461 -37.38 11.06 -5.19
CA MET A 461 -37.89 10.02 -6.10
C MET A 461 -38.19 8.72 -5.34
N VAL A 462 -39.06 7.90 -5.92
CA VAL A 462 -39.18 6.49 -5.52
C VAL A 462 -37.92 5.72 -5.92
N THR A 463 -37.71 4.54 -5.37
CA THR A 463 -36.49 3.77 -5.66
C THR A 463 -36.35 3.38 -7.13
N VAL A 464 -35.12 3.15 -7.61
CA VAL A 464 -34.88 2.63 -8.97
C VAL A 464 -35.62 1.31 -9.18
N ALA A 465 -35.64 0.44 -8.18
CA ALA A 465 -36.38 -0.83 -8.22
C ALA A 465 -37.89 -0.62 -8.45
N GLU A 466 -38.49 0.37 -7.77
CA GLU A 466 -39.89 0.72 -8.00
C GLU A 466 -40.13 1.33 -9.38
N CYS A 467 -39.20 2.17 -9.89
CA CYS A 467 -39.29 2.71 -11.25
C CYS A 467 -39.31 1.58 -12.30
N ILE A 468 -38.43 0.59 -12.14
CA ILE A 468 -38.36 -0.60 -12.99
C ILE A 468 -39.66 -1.42 -12.89
N LYS A 469 -40.12 -1.70 -11.66
CA LYS A 469 -41.34 -2.49 -11.41
C LYS A 469 -42.58 -1.85 -12.03
N LYS A 470 -42.73 -0.53 -11.86
CA LYS A 470 -43.86 0.24 -12.41
C LYS A 470 -43.68 0.60 -13.88
N ARG A 471 -42.52 0.31 -14.47
CA ARG A 471 -42.12 0.72 -15.83
C ARG A 471 -42.34 2.21 -16.10
N ASN A 472 -42.12 3.05 -15.09
CA ASN A 472 -42.38 4.49 -15.18
C ASN A 472 -41.31 5.30 -14.43
N LEU A 473 -40.89 6.41 -15.04
CA LEU A 473 -39.93 7.34 -14.47
C LEU A 473 -40.66 8.48 -13.74
N PRO A 474 -40.24 8.85 -12.51
CA PRO A 474 -40.79 10.02 -11.82
C PRO A 474 -40.66 11.29 -12.67
N SER A 475 -41.73 12.09 -12.73
CA SER A 475 -41.79 13.30 -13.57
C SER A 475 -40.64 14.27 -13.30
N ALA A 476 -40.24 14.43 -12.03
CA ALA A 476 -39.09 15.23 -11.63
C ALA A 476 -37.78 14.73 -12.27
N LEU A 477 -37.52 13.42 -12.23
CA LEU A 477 -36.30 12.84 -12.82
C LEU A 477 -36.33 12.95 -14.35
N ARG A 478 -37.47 12.59 -14.97
CA ARG A 478 -37.67 12.70 -16.43
C ARG A 478 -37.40 14.12 -16.92
N THR A 479 -37.97 15.12 -16.25
CA THR A 479 -37.81 16.54 -16.60
C THR A 479 -36.34 16.97 -16.50
N ASN A 480 -35.63 16.62 -15.42
CA ASN A 480 -34.23 17.00 -15.26
C ASN A 480 -33.32 16.35 -16.32
N ILE A 481 -33.55 15.08 -16.64
CA ILE A 481 -32.81 14.39 -17.72
C ILE A 481 -33.11 15.05 -19.07
N GLN A 482 -34.38 15.34 -19.36
CA GLN A 482 -34.77 15.97 -20.62
C GLN A 482 -34.12 17.35 -20.80
N ILE A 483 -34.00 18.15 -19.75
CA ILE A 483 -33.30 19.44 -19.83
C ILE A 483 -31.80 19.22 -20.12
N SER A 484 -31.20 18.17 -19.55
CA SER A 484 -29.79 17.83 -19.77
C SER A 484 -29.54 17.37 -21.21
N LEU A 485 -30.45 16.57 -21.78
CA LEU A 485 -30.41 16.17 -23.18
C LEU A 485 -30.63 17.36 -24.13
N LYS A 486 -31.57 18.26 -23.83
CA LYS A 486 -31.85 19.46 -24.63
C LYS A 486 -30.69 20.45 -24.71
N ARG A 487 -29.87 20.56 -23.65
CA ARG A 487 -28.64 21.39 -23.67
C ARG A 487 -27.45 20.72 -24.36
N ASP A 488 -27.72 19.61 -25.05
CA ASP A 488 -26.74 18.77 -25.73
C ASP A 488 -25.68 18.13 -24.80
N ALA A 489 -26.03 17.83 -23.55
CA ALA A 489 -25.13 17.15 -22.63
C ALA A 489 -25.11 15.64 -22.85
N GLN A 490 -24.02 15.02 -22.42
CA GLN A 490 -23.94 13.58 -22.18
C GLN A 490 -24.42 13.27 -20.77
N VAL A 491 -25.30 12.30 -20.60
CA VAL A 491 -25.94 12.03 -19.31
C VAL A 491 -25.35 10.76 -18.67
N PHE A 492 -24.67 10.93 -17.55
CA PHE A 492 -24.29 9.84 -16.65
C PHE A 492 -25.43 9.53 -15.68
N VAL A 493 -25.81 8.25 -15.59
CA VAL A 493 -26.77 7.79 -14.60
C VAL A 493 -26.15 6.69 -13.74
N PHE A 494 -25.93 6.99 -12.46
CA PHE A 494 -25.41 6.05 -11.49
C PHE A 494 -26.55 5.32 -10.78
N VAL A 495 -26.50 3.99 -10.80
CA VAL A 495 -27.38 3.08 -10.07
C VAL A 495 -26.59 2.26 -9.04
N THR A 496 -27.28 1.70 -8.05
CA THR A 496 -26.62 1.05 -6.91
C THR A 496 -26.20 -0.39 -7.19
N ARG A 497 -26.87 -1.10 -8.11
CA ARG A 497 -26.64 -2.54 -8.35
C ARG A 497 -26.53 -2.85 -9.84
N ILE A 498 -25.62 -3.78 -10.17
CA ILE A 498 -25.42 -4.26 -11.56
C ILE A 498 -26.72 -4.82 -12.14
N ALA A 499 -27.47 -5.60 -11.35
CA ALA A 499 -28.74 -6.19 -11.77
C ALA A 499 -29.83 -5.17 -12.17
N GLN A 500 -29.67 -3.89 -11.81
CA GLN A 500 -30.62 -2.83 -12.20
C GLN A 500 -30.32 -2.25 -13.58
N ILE A 501 -29.08 -2.40 -14.09
CA ILE A 501 -28.60 -1.65 -15.26
C ILE A 501 -29.46 -1.93 -16.48
N GLU A 502 -29.56 -3.18 -16.91
CA GLU A 502 -30.25 -3.54 -18.15
C GLU A 502 -31.74 -3.16 -18.13
N ALA A 503 -32.43 -3.50 -17.04
CA ALA A 503 -33.83 -3.15 -16.86
C ALA A 503 -34.07 -1.63 -16.86
N PHE A 504 -33.15 -0.87 -16.25
CA PHE A 504 -33.23 0.59 -16.24
C PHE A 504 -32.89 1.21 -17.59
N VAL A 505 -31.91 0.67 -18.32
CA VAL A 505 -31.60 1.08 -19.72
C VAL A 505 -32.83 0.90 -20.60
N ASN A 506 -33.50 -0.26 -20.50
CA ASN A 506 -34.72 -0.53 -21.26
C ASN A 506 -35.85 0.46 -20.92
N LEU A 507 -35.99 0.83 -19.63
CA LEU A 507 -36.94 1.87 -19.20
C LEU A 507 -36.59 3.25 -19.79
N MET A 508 -35.31 3.62 -19.79
CA MET A 508 -34.83 4.88 -20.35
C MET A 508 -35.04 4.95 -21.87
N ARG A 509 -34.73 3.88 -22.61
CA ARG A 509 -34.93 3.79 -24.08
C ARG A 509 -36.39 4.02 -24.47
N ARG A 510 -37.34 3.46 -23.70
CA ARG A 510 -38.78 3.70 -23.90
C ARG A 510 -39.19 5.14 -23.58
N THR A 511 -38.56 5.76 -22.58
CA THR A 511 -38.93 7.11 -22.11
C THR A 511 -38.36 8.22 -22.99
N PHE A 512 -37.19 7.98 -23.60
CA PHE A 512 -36.49 8.92 -24.48
C PHE A 512 -36.21 8.26 -25.84
N PRO A 513 -37.25 8.02 -26.66
CA PRO A 513 -37.06 7.46 -28.00
C PRO A 513 -36.17 8.39 -28.83
N GLY A 514 -35.26 7.81 -29.62
CA GLY A 514 -34.31 8.55 -30.48
C GLY A 514 -33.00 8.97 -29.81
N ILE A 515 -32.82 8.68 -28.51
CA ILE A 515 -31.53 8.86 -27.83
C ILE A 515 -30.81 7.52 -27.77
N HIS A 516 -29.52 7.50 -28.12
CA HIS A 516 -28.71 6.30 -27.98
C HIS A 516 -28.31 6.11 -26.50
N ILE A 517 -28.85 5.07 -25.88
CA ILE A 517 -28.71 4.78 -24.44
C ILE A 517 -28.11 3.40 -24.25
N GLU A 518 -27.08 3.31 -23.42
CA GLU A 518 -26.37 2.06 -23.12
C GLU A 518 -26.14 1.89 -21.61
N GLY A 519 -25.78 0.66 -21.23
CA GLY A 519 -25.44 0.29 -19.86
C GLY A 519 -24.07 -0.38 -19.77
N THR A 520 -23.31 -0.09 -18.71
CA THR A 520 -22.02 -0.77 -18.46
C THR A 520 -21.73 -0.98 -16.98
N SER A 521 -20.97 -2.04 -16.66
CA SER A 521 -20.63 -2.45 -15.31
C SER A 521 -19.20 -3.01 -15.20
N SER A 522 -18.79 -3.40 -13.99
CA SER A 522 -17.51 -4.10 -13.80
C SER A 522 -17.47 -5.48 -14.47
N GLN A 523 -18.62 -6.11 -14.71
CA GLN A 523 -18.77 -7.43 -15.35
C GLN A 523 -18.98 -7.36 -16.87
N ASP A 524 -19.05 -6.14 -17.44
CA ASP A 524 -19.31 -5.93 -18.87
C ASP A 524 -18.00 -6.10 -19.68
N PRO A 525 -17.91 -7.10 -20.58
CA PRO A 525 -16.73 -7.30 -21.41
C PRO A 525 -16.51 -6.14 -22.40
N ASP A 526 -17.59 -5.51 -22.88
CA ASP A 526 -17.55 -4.42 -23.86
C ASP A 526 -17.43 -3.03 -23.22
N ARG A 527 -17.13 -2.97 -21.92
CA ARG A 527 -17.03 -1.71 -21.16
C ARG A 527 -16.13 -0.69 -21.85
N ALA A 528 -14.95 -1.11 -22.32
CA ALA A 528 -13.99 -0.21 -22.94
C ALA A 528 -14.57 0.47 -24.19
N SER A 529 -15.17 -0.32 -25.09
CA SER A 529 -15.81 0.17 -26.32
C SER A 529 -16.98 1.10 -26.03
N LYS A 530 -17.84 0.77 -25.04
CA LYS A 530 -18.96 1.64 -24.63
C LYS A 530 -18.48 2.95 -24.00
N VAL A 531 -17.39 2.92 -23.23
CA VAL A 531 -16.81 4.13 -22.65
C VAL A 531 -16.24 5.04 -23.75
N ILE A 532 -15.60 4.48 -24.77
CA ILE A 532 -15.12 5.24 -25.93
C ILE A 532 -16.30 5.83 -26.71
N ALA A 533 -17.30 5.02 -27.06
CA ALA A 533 -18.50 5.48 -27.76
C ALA A 533 -19.29 6.52 -26.96
N PHE A 534 -19.27 6.43 -25.63
CA PHE A 534 -19.78 7.50 -24.77
C PHE A 534 -18.91 8.75 -24.93
N ARG A 535 -17.59 8.68 -24.73
CA ARG A 535 -16.69 9.84 -24.89
C ARG A 535 -16.83 10.54 -26.26
N GLU A 536 -17.09 9.79 -27.32
CA GLU A 536 -17.29 10.28 -28.70
C GLU A 536 -18.71 10.80 -28.99
N ARG A 537 -19.60 10.79 -27.98
CA ARG A 537 -21.02 11.21 -28.06
C ARG A 537 -21.93 10.32 -28.90
N THR A 538 -21.41 9.20 -29.43
CA THR A 538 -22.24 8.17 -30.06
C THR A 538 -23.28 7.64 -29.08
N ILE A 539 -22.90 7.40 -27.83
CA ILE A 539 -23.83 7.15 -26.72
C ILE A 539 -24.11 8.48 -26.02
N ARG A 540 -25.40 8.79 -25.81
CA ARG A 540 -25.86 10.05 -25.21
C ARG A 540 -26.22 9.92 -23.73
N LEU A 541 -26.64 8.73 -23.31
CA LEU A 541 -26.92 8.41 -21.92
C LEU A 541 -26.29 7.06 -21.55
N LEU A 542 -25.49 7.04 -20.49
CA LEU A 542 -24.82 5.84 -20.01
C LEU A 542 -25.26 5.53 -18.58
N VAL A 543 -25.89 4.37 -18.39
CA VAL A 543 -26.27 3.84 -17.08
C VAL A 543 -25.13 2.98 -16.54
N THR A 544 -24.67 3.25 -15.33
CA THR A 544 -23.51 2.54 -14.77
C THR A 544 -23.56 2.50 -13.23
N THR A 545 -22.65 1.74 -12.63
CA THR A 545 -22.42 1.70 -11.18
C THR A 545 -21.23 2.57 -10.79
N THR A 546 -20.73 2.47 -9.56
CA THR A 546 -19.51 3.16 -9.08
C THR A 546 -18.25 2.84 -9.90
N ILE A 547 -18.29 1.88 -10.83
CA ILE A 547 -17.14 1.53 -11.66
C ILE A 547 -16.59 2.73 -12.46
N LEU A 548 -17.46 3.63 -12.92
CA LEU A 548 -17.10 4.87 -13.64
C LEU A 548 -17.12 6.13 -12.77
N GLU A 549 -17.17 6.01 -11.44
CA GLU A 549 -16.98 7.16 -10.54
C GLU A 549 -15.52 7.70 -10.66
N ARG A 550 -14.60 6.88 -11.19
CA ARG A 550 -13.16 7.11 -11.41
C ARG A 550 -12.75 6.85 -12.88
N GLY A 551 -11.58 7.30 -13.30
CA GLY A 551 -10.92 6.78 -14.51
C GLY A 551 -11.35 7.26 -15.91
N VAL A 552 -12.36 8.14 -16.09
CA VAL A 552 -12.72 8.66 -17.43
C VAL A 552 -13.11 10.14 -17.43
N THR A 553 -12.58 10.93 -18.36
CA THR A 553 -13.01 12.31 -18.60
C THR A 553 -13.98 12.36 -19.76
N ILE A 554 -15.24 12.73 -19.48
CA ILE A 554 -16.31 12.87 -20.48
C ILE A 554 -16.62 14.36 -20.69
N PRO A 555 -16.48 14.88 -21.92
CA PRO A 555 -16.79 16.26 -22.22
C PRO A 555 -18.30 16.53 -22.06
N ARG A 556 -18.65 17.76 -21.66
CA ARG A 556 -20.05 18.23 -21.55
C ARG A 556 -21.01 17.24 -20.87
N SER A 557 -20.66 16.78 -19.67
CA SER A 557 -21.42 15.75 -18.97
C SER A 557 -22.26 16.28 -17.80
N ASP A 558 -23.46 15.72 -17.68
CA ASP A 558 -24.38 15.84 -16.54
C ASP A 558 -24.47 14.53 -15.77
N VAL A 559 -24.64 14.62 -14.46
CA VAL A 559 -24.61 13.46 -13.56
C VAL A 559 -25.89 13.34 -12.77
N PHE A 560 -26.48 12.15 -12.82
CA PHE A 560 -27.63 11.75 -12.04
C PHE A 560 -27.24 10.56 -11.17
N ILE A 561 -27.36 10.71 -9.85
CA ILE A 561 -27.12 9.63 -8.90
C ILE A 561 -28.48 9.21 -8.34
N LEU A 562 -28.90 8.01 -8.70
CA LEU A 562 -30.20 7.44 -8.30
C LEU A 562 -30.05 6.57 -7.07
N ASP A 563 -31.08 6.50 -6.24
CA ASP A 563 -31.01 5.88 -4.91
C ASP A 563 -29.83 6.44 -4.09
N ALA A 564 -29.60 7.76 -4.16
CA ALA A 564 -28.49 8.44 -3.50
C ALA A 564 -28.52 8.34 -1.96
N ASP A 565 -29.58 7.77 -1.39
CA ASP A 565 -29.77 7.45 0.03
C ASP A 565 -29.31 6.04 0.42
N ASN A 566 -28.90 5.22 -0.54
CA ASN A 566 -28.39 3.88 -0.30
C ASN A 566 -27.05 3.92 0.46
N GLY A 567 -26.87 3.01 1.43
CA GLY A 567 -25.65 2.91 2.25
C GLY A 567 -24.38 2.59 1.46
N LEU A 568 -24.49 2.10 0.22
CA LEU A 568 -23.36 1.91 -0.69
C LEU A 568 -22.77 3.24 -1.22
N PHE A 569 -23.52 4.34 -1.15
CA PHE A 569 -23.06 5.66 -1.56
C PHE A 569 -22.74 6.52 -0.34
N ASP A 570 -21.46 6.51 0.04
CA ASP A 570 -20.94 7.38 1.08
C ASP A 570 -20.66 8.81 0.56
N GLU A 571 -20.24 9.69 1.46
CA GLU A 571 -19.88 11.07 1.14
C GLU A 571 -18.81 11.16 0.04
N ALA A 572 -17.82 10.25 0.07
CA ALA A 572 -16.70 10.27 -0.87
C ALA A 572 -17.18 9.89 -2.28
N SER A 573 -17.88 8.76 -2.43
CA SER A 573 -18.44 8.33 -3.72
C SER A 573 -19.40 9.36 -4.31
N LEU A 574 -20.24 9.99 -3.50
CA LEU A 574 -21.15 11.06 -3.98
C LEU A 574 -20.40 12.27 -4.53
N VAL A 575 -19.33 12.73 -3.85
CA VAL A 575 -18.49 13.84 -4.34
C VAL A 575 -17.71 13.43 -5.59
N GLN A 576 -17.21 12.19 -5.67
CA GLN A 576 -16.48 11.69 -6.85
C GLN A 576 -17.36 11.59 -8.09
N MET A 577 -18.56 11.00 -7.94
CA MET A 577 -19.57 10.93 -9.01
C MET A 577 -20.01 12.33 -9.44
N ALA A 578 -20.34 13.22 -8.49
CA ALA A 578 -20.64 14.63 -8.80
C ALA A 578 -19.49 15.32 -9.56
N GLY A 579 -18.26 14.97 -9.21
CA GLY A 579 -17.04 15.43 -9.84
C GLY A 579 -16.84 15.03 -11.31
N ARG A 580 -17.71 14.17 -11.88
CA ARG A 580 -17.73 13.86 -13.32
C ARG A 580 -18.38 14.96 -14.14
N ALA A 581 -19.32 15.71 -13.56
CA ALA A 581 -19.96 16.83 -14.24
C ALA A 581 -19.07 18.07 -14.31
N GLY A 582 -19.22 18.85 -15.38
CA GLY A 582 -18.61 20.17 -15.52
C GLY A 582 -17.09 20.20 -15.72
N ARG A 583 -16.48 19.09 -16.18
CA ARG A 583 -15.02 18.96 -16.31
C ARG A 583 -14.42 19.69 -17.50
N SER A 584 -15.21 19.96 -18.54
CA SER A 584 -14.75 20.65 -19.74
C SER A 584 -14.68 22.15 -19.49
N MET A 585 -13.67 22.82 -20.05
CA MET A 585 -13.60 24.28 -20.05
C MET A 585 -14.82 24.88 -20.77
N ASP A 586 -15.28 24.23 -21.83
CA ASP A 586 -16.43 24.67 -22.65
C ASP A 586 -17.80 24.37 -22.01
N ASP A 587 -17.85 23.57 -20.95
CA ASP A 587 -19.09 23.28 -20.21
C ASP A 587 -18.80 23.17 -18.72
N PRO A 588 -18.49 24.30 -18.05
CA PRO A 588 -18.19 24.31 -16.63
C PRO A 588 -19.44 24.15 -15.76
N ALA A 589 -20.63 24.44 -16.32
CA ALA A 589 -21.92 24.46 -15.64
C ALA A 589 -22.68 23.12 -15.73
N GLY A 590 -21.95 22.00 -15.66
CA GLY A 590 -22.56 20.67 -15.60
C GLY A 590 -23.57 20.56 -14.45
N ARG A 591 -24.63 19.80 -14.66
CA ARG A 591 -25.69 19.55 -13.68
C ARG A 591 -25.38 18.29 -12.91
N VAL A 592 -25.64 18.35 -11.61
CA VAL A 592 -25.56 17.20 -10.72
C VAL A 592 -26.87 17.09 -9.96
N VAL A 593 -27.48 15.90 -10.01
CA VAL A 593 -28.73 15.60 -9.33
C VAL A 593 -28.54 14.38 -8.44
N PHE A 594 -28.87 14.54 -7.16
CA PHE A 594 -29.00 13.43 -6.20
C PHE A 594 -30.48 13.12 -6.08
N ALA A 595 -30.88 11.96 -6.57
CA ALA A 595 -32.25 11.54 -6.58
C ALA A 595 -32.43 10.38 -5.58
N SER A 596 -33.26 10.59 -4.56
CA SER A 596 -33.43 9.63 -3.47
C SER A 596 -34.81 9.70 -2.83
N SER A 597 -35.18 8.64 -2.10
CA SER A 597 -36.45 8.59 -1.37
C SER A 597 -36.39 9.40 -0.08
N ARG A 598 -35.22 9.40 0.56
CA ARG A 598 -34.93 10.08 1.82
C ARG A 598 -33.69 10.95 1.70
N ARG A 599 -33.52 11.86 2.66
CA ARG A 599 -32.32 12.68 2.79
C ARG A 599 -31.37 12.03 3.79
N THR A 600 -30.09 11.85 3.42
CA THR A 600 -29.08 11.23 4.29
C THR A 600 -27.98 12.20 4.70
N ARG A 601 -27.25 11.85 5.78
CA ARG A 601 -26.08 12.62 6.23
C ARG A 601 -25.00 12.69 5.15
N SER A 602 -24.77 11.60 4.41
CA SER A 602 -23.78 11.54 3.31
C SER A 602 -24.08 12.56 2.22
N GLN A 603 -25.34 12.68 1.80
CA GLN A 603 -25.76 13.68 0.80
C GLN A 603 -25.54 15.11 1.29
N VAL A 604 -25.94 15.40 2.53
CA VAL A 604 -25.81 16.74 3.11
C VAL A 604 -24.34 17.13 3.22
N LYS A 605 -23.49 16.22 3.70
CA LYS A 605 -22.05 16.47 3.82
C LYS A 605 -21.38 16.65 2.46
N ALA A 606 -21.72 15.83 1.46
CA ALA A 606 -21.20 15.96 0.10
C ALA A 606 -21.52 17.35 -0.50
N VAL A 607 -22.77 17.81 -0.38
CA VAL A 607 -23.17 19.16 -0.82
C VAL A 607 -22.44 20.24 -0.03
N ALA A 608 -22.33 20.10 1.29
CA ALA A 608 -21.64 21.06 2.14
C ALA A 608 -20.14 21.16 1.80
N GLN A 609 -19.48 20.03 1.52
CA GLN A 609 -18.08 19.98 1.12
C GLN A 609 -17.86 20.73 -0.20
N ILE A 610 -18.69 20.49 -1.23
CA ILE A 610 -18.59 21.17 -2.52
C ILE A 610 -18.79 22.68 -2.35
N ARG A 611 -19.83 23.09 -1.59
CA ARG A 611 -20.08 24.52 -1.29
C ARG A 611 -18.92 25.16 -0.54
N LYS A 612 -18.32 24.45 0.42
CA LYS A 612 -17.15 24.91 1.18
C LYS A 612 -15.95 25.13 0.25
N MET A 613 -15.68 24.22 -0.68
CA MET A 613 -14.61 24.40 -1.67
C MET A 613 -14.87 25.61 -2.56
N ASN A 614 -16.08 25.76 -3.11
CA ASN A 614 -16.44 26.95 -3.90
C ASN A 614 -16.26 28.27 -3.12
N THR A 615 -16.59 28.26 -1.82
CA THR A 615 -16.40 29.43 -0.94
C THR A 615 -14.92 29.75 -0.74
N ILE A 616 -14.08 28.74 -0.49
CA ILE A 616 -12.62 28.92 -0.37
C ILE A 616 -12.03 29.44 -1.68
N ALA A 617 -12.45 28.89 -2.82
CA ALA A 617 -11.99 29.31 -4.15
C ALA A 617 -12.32 30.78 -4.42
N ARG A 618 -13.55 31.22 -4.11
CA ARG A 618 -13.98 32.62 -4.26
C ARG A 618 -13.16 33.55 -3.36
N ARG A 619 -13.04 33.22 -2.07
CA ARG A 619 -12.29 34.02 -1.09
C ARG A 619 -10.81 34.18 -1.46
N LYS A 620 -10.21 33.16 -2.08
CA LYS A 620 -8.81 33.20 -2.54
C LYS A 620 -8.62 33.81 -3.94
N GLY A 621 -9.68 34.31 -4.59
CA GLY A 621 -9.60 34.90 -5.94
C GLY A 621 -9.29 33.88 -7.04
N TYR A 622 -9.52 32.58 -6.79
CA TYR A 622 -9.18 31.54 -7.75
C TYR A 622 -10.24 31.34 -8.83
N LEU A 623 -11.47 31.80 -8.61
CA LEU A 623 -12.53 31.74 -9.62
C LEU A 623 -12.39 32.89 -10.61
N HIS A 624 -12.87 32.68 -11.84
CA HIS A 624 -13.14 33.80 -12.74
C HIS A 624 -14.16 34.75 -12.10
N PRO A 625 -14.09 36.06 -12.42
CA PRO A 625 -15.15 37.00 -12.06
C PRO A 625 -16.51 36.46 -12.54
N PRO A 626 -17.62 36.72 -11.83
CA PRO A 626 -18.93 36.42 -12.37
C PRO A 626 -19.06 37.10 -13.73
N SER A 627 -19.37 36.33 -14.77
CA SER A 627 -19.68 36.87 -16.09
C SER A 627 -20.80 37.88 -15.92
N GLN A 628 -20.55 39.14 -16.26
CA GLN A 628 -21.59 40.14 -16.41
C GLN A 628 -22.42 39.71 -17.62
N THR A 629 -23.52 39.01 -17.36
CA THR A 629 -24.55 38.66 -18.35
C THR A 629 -25.90 38.86 -17.70
#